data_AF-A0A9P1YM68-F1
#
_entry.id   AF-A0A9P1YM68-F1
#
_cell.length_a   1.000
_cell.length_b   1.000
_cell.length_c   1.000
_cell.angle_alpha   90.00
_cell.angle_beta   90.00
_cell.angle_gamma   90.00
#
_symmetry.space_group_name_H-M   'P 1'
#
loop_
_entity.id
_entity.type
_entity.pdbx_description
1 polymer ?
#
loop_
_entity_poly.entity_id
_entity_poly.type
_entity_poly.pdbx_seq_one_letter_code
_entity_poly.pdbx_strand_id
1 'polypeptide(L)'
;MKIVDLEEKLSFSEFEVDYYVPASIRFPKNNLVGGQMMYYQFLNAKDSFIEIIICADTKKIVSVTLTSINDIQEKEINIDSFCEGTPIIDLNVFCENRLVIDKGEFNIFKSNKNIYFILNGETINNTIKVSEHLFLFINNKNKIIGANFFGFTKFEWNEIEEKIKNSVFPN
;
A
#
# COMPACT_ATOMS: atom_id res chain seq x y z
N MET A 1 -9.70 7.14 -25.88
CA MET A 1 -10.96 6.38 -25.75
C MET A 1 -12.09 7.21 -26.35
N LYS A 2 -13.02 6.61 -27.10
CA LYS A 2 -14.17 7.30 -27.70
C LYS A 2 -15.41 6.43 -27.54
N ILE A 3 -16.50 7.01 -27.03
CA ILE A 3 -17.81 6.35 -26.96
C ILE A 3 -18.38 6.33 -28.39
N VAL A 4 -18.80 5.17 -28.84
CA VAL A 4 -19.29 4.94 -30.22
C VAL A 4 -20.80 4.80 -30.31
N ASP A 5 -21.46 4.40 -29.23
CA ASP A 5 -22.91 4.26 -29.12
C ASP A 5 -23.34 4.21 -27.64
N LEU A 6 -24.64 4.25 -27.34
CA LEU A 6 -25.24 4.13 -26.01
C LEU A 6 -26.43 3.17 -26.04
N GLU A 7 -26.53 2.29 -25.04
CA GLU A 7 -27.76 1.51 -24.85
C GLU A 7 -28.86 2.36 -24.19
N GLU A 8 -30.13 2.10 -24.55
CA GLU A 8 -31.28 2.83 -24.03
C GLU A 8 -31.58 2.53 -22.55
N LYS A 9 -31.03 1.43 -21.99
CA LYS A 9 -31.21 1.05 -20.59
C LYS A 9 -29.91 1.22 -19.81
N LEU A 10 -30.04 1.80 -18.62
CA LEU A 10 -28.94 1.86 -17.66
C LEU A 10 -28.54 0.44 -17.23
N SER A 11 -27.24 0.20 -17.17
CA SER A 11 -26.71 -0.98 -16.49
C SER A 11 -27.15 -0.98 -15.04
N PHE A 12 -27.50 -2.15 -14.52
CA PHE A 12 -27.67 -2.34 -13.09
C PHE A 12 -26.35 -1.98 -12.38
N SER A 13 -26.45 -1.19 -11.32
CA SER A 13 -25.31 -0.80 -10.49
C SER A 13 -25.64 -1.08 -9.03
N GLU A 14 -24.77 -1.85 -8.37
CA GLU A 14 -24.69 -1.86 -6.91
C GLU A 14 -23.77 -0.73 -6.47
N PHE A 15 -24.20 0.03 -5.46
CA PHE A 15 -23.48 1.18 -4.95
C PHE A 15 -23.09 0.91 -3.51
N GLU A 16 -21.77 0.85 -3.28
CA GLU A 16 -21.15 0.65 -1.98
C GLU A 16 -20.30 1.87 -1.63
N VAL A 17 -20.30 2.25 -0.35
CA VAL A 17 -19.54 3.39 0.17
C VAL A 17 -18.69 2.90 1.32
N ASP A 18 -17.47 2.48 1.01
CA ASP A 18 -16.47 2.13 2.00
C ASP A 18 -15.41 3.21 2.12
N TYR A 19 -15.38 3.90 3.27
CA TYR A 19 -14.29 4.78 3.64
C TYR A 19 -13.42 4.07 4.66
N TYR A 20 -12.51 3.22 4.19
CA TYR A 20 -11.49 2.68 5.06
C TYR A 20 -10.10 3.18 4.65
N VAL A 21 -9.32 3.57 5.66
CA VAL A 21 -7.87 3.81 5.59
C VAL A 21 -7.32 3.20 6.88
N PRO A 22 -6.94 1.92 6.89
CA PRO A 22 -6.43 1.24 8.08
C PRO A 22 -5.16 1.89 8.64
N ALA A 23 -4.31 2.43 7.76
CA ALA A 23 -3.08 3.09 8.19
C ALA A 23 -2.63 4.13 7.17
N SER A 24 -2.22 5.30 7.65
CA SER A 24 -1.49 6.28 6.85
C SER A 24 -0.29 6.78 7.64
N ILE A 25 0.89 6.63 7.06
CA ILE A 25 2.15 7.09 7.63
C ILE A 25 2.65 8.24 6.78
N ARG A 26 2.92 9.39 7.41
CA ARG A 26 3.36 10.60 6.73
C ARG A 26 4.75 11.01 7.17
N PHE A 27 5.53 11.52 6.23
CA PHE A 27 6.89 12.02 6.41
C PHE A 27 6.96 13.49 5.96
N PRO A 28 6.42 14.45 6.73
CA PRO A 28 6.31 15.85 6.29
C PRO A 28 7.64 16.47 5.90
N LYS A 29 8.74 16.07 6.55
CA LYS A 29 10.11 16.56 6.26
C LYS A 29 10.70 16.05 4.94
N ASN A 30 10.08 15.04 4.33
CA ASN A 30 10.50 14.51 3.03
C ASN A 30 9.93 15.32 1.87
N ASN A 31 8.93 16.17 2.14
CA ASN A 31 8.34 17.05 1.15
C ASN A 31 9.11 18.38 1.06
N LEU A 32 9.28 18.90 -0.16
CA LEU A 32 9.73 20.27 -0.41
C LEU A 32 8.50 21.16 -0.60
N VAL A 33 8.51 22.39 -0.07
CA VAL A 33 7.42 23.35 -0.34
C VAL A 33 7.32 23.60 -1.84
N GLY A 34 6.14 23.36 -2.43
CA GLY A 34 5.93 23.45 -3.87
C GLY A 34 6.46 22.26 -4.70
N GLY A 35 6.99 21.23 -4.03
CA GLY A 35 7.52 20.04 -4.69
C GLY A 35 6.44 19.22 -5.39
N GLN A 36 6.82 18.58 -6.50
CA GLN A 36 5.90 17.75 -7.28
C GLN A 36 5.74 16.36 -6.63
N MET A 37 4.51 15.84 -6.63
CA MET A 37 4.21 14.51 -6.09
C MET A 37 4.08 13.47 -7.21
N MET A 38 4.63 12.29 -6.94
CA MET A 38 4.56 11.09 -7.75
C MET A 38 3.84 10.00 -6.96
N TYR A 39 2.91 9.29 -7.58
CA TYR A 39 1.97 8.38 -6.94
C TYR A 39 2.20 6.97 -7.47
N TYR A 40 2.68 6.07 -6.62
CA TYR A 40 2.80 4.65 -6.96
C TYR A 40 1.73 3.88 -6.19
N GLN A 41 0.83 3.22 -6.91
CA GLN A 41 -0.31 2.53 -6.35
C GLN A 41 -0.21 1.04 -6.62
N PHE A 42 -0.48 0.21 -5.61
CA PHE A 42 -0.66 -1.23 -5.74
C PHE A 42 -2.15 -1.54 -5.62
N LEU A 43 -2.69 -2.29 -6.58
CA LEU A 43 -4.08 -2.74 -6.59
C LEU A 43 -4.12 -4.25 -6.89
N ASN A 44 -4.66 -5.06 -5.97
CA ASN A 44 -4.82 -6.51 -6.22
C ASN A 44 -6.19 -6.83 -6.82
N ALA A 45 -6.41 -8.09 -7.20
CA ALA A 45 -7.67 -8.58 -7.76
C ALA A 45 -8.87 -8.55 -6.80
N LYS A 46 -8.64 -8.24 -5.53
CA LYS A 46 -9.67 -8.09 -4.50
C LYS A 46 -9.91 -6.63 -4.14
N ASP A 47 -9.41 -5.69 -4.94
CA ASP A 47 -9.53 -4.25 -4.70
C ASP A 47 -8.89 -3.76 -3.39
N SER A 48 -7.98 -4.55 -2.82
CA SER A 48 -7.06 -4.06 -1.80
C SER A 48 -6.13 -3.02 -2.42
N PHE A 49 -5.84 -1.95 -1.70
CA PHE A 49 -5.16 -0.78 -2.25
C PHE A 49 -4.11 -0.19 -1.30
N ILE A 50 -2.88 -0.04 -1.81
CA ILE A 50 -1.77 0.63 -1.15
C ILE A 50 -1.27 1.76 -2.04
N GLU A 51 -1.04 2.93 -1.48
CA GLU A 51 -0.42 4.07 -2.16
C GLU A 51 0.88 4.49 -1.47
N ILE A 52 1.92 4.69 -2.28
CA ILE A 52 3.18 5.32 -1.89
C ILE A 52 3.29 6.65 -2.66
N ILE A 53 3.29 7.76 -1.92
CA ILE A 53 3.52 9.10 -2.46
C ILE A 53 4.98 9.47 -2.29
N ILE A 54 5.60 9.96 -3.34
CA ILE A 54 7.01 10.34 -3.41
C ILE A 54 7.13 11.78 -3.86
N CYS A 55 7.98 12.57 -3.21
CA CYS A 55 8.34 13.90 -3.70
C CYS A 55 9.37 13.77 -4.82
N ALA A 56 9.06 14.31 -6.00
CA ALA A 56 9.92 14.22 -7.18
C ALA A 56 11.28 14.87 -6.96
N ASP A 57 11.30 16.02 -6.26
CA ASP A 57 12.49 16.82 -6.02
C ASP A 57 13.46 16.14 -5.04
N THR A 58 12.93 15.61 -3.93
CA THR A 58 13.75 14.97 -2.89
C THR A 58 13.97 13.48 -3.17
N LYS A 59 13.16 12.89 -4.05
CA LYS A 59 13.09 11.44 -4.33
C LYS A 59 12.78 10.61 -3.09
N LYS A 60 12.15 11.19 -2.07
CA LYS A 60 11.83 10.53 -0.80
C LYS A 60 10.34 10.26 -0.70
N ILE A 61 9.99 9.18 -0.01
CA ILE A 61 8.61 8.84 0.31
C ILE A 61 8.04 9.91 1.25
N VAL A 62 6.93 10.52 0.85
CA VAL A 62 6.18 11.52 1.63
C VAL A 62 5.06 10.86 2.43
N SER A 63 4.43 9.82 1.88
CA SER A 63 3.47 9.01 2.63
C SER A 63 3.34 7.61 2.09
N VAL A 64 2.96 6.70 2.98
CA VAL A 64 2.45 5.37 2.62
C VAL A 64 1.09 5.21 3.26
N THR A 65 0.09 4.90 2.43
CA THR A 65 -1.29 4.73 2.86
C THR A 65 -1.78 3.36 2.44
N LEU A 66 -2.29 2.61 3.39
CA LEU A 66 -3.10 1.43 3.16
C LEU A 66 -4.56 1.89 3.23
N THR A 67 -5.30 1.78 2.14
CA THR A 67 -6.69 2.27 2.02
C THR A 67 -7.67 1.12 2.18
N SER A 68 -7.63 0.14 1.28
CA SER A 68 -8.54 -0.99 1.32
C SER A 68 -7.78 -2.25 1.71
N ILE A 69 -8.31 -2.98 2.69
CA ILE A 69 -7.85 -4.32 3.04
C ILE A 69 -9.03 -5.26 2.81
N ASN A 70 -8.97 -5.95 1.69
CA ASN A 70 -9.80 -7.09 1.43
C ASN A 70 -8.97 -8.35 1.69
N ASP A 71 -9.62 -9.52 1.77
CA ASP A 71 -8.97 -10.83 1.70
C ASP A 71 -7.78 -11.12 2.64
N ILE A 72 -7.73 -10.47 3.81
CA ILE A 72 -6.61 -10.60 4.74
C ILE A 72 -6.50 -11.99 5.36
N GLN A 73 -5.28 -12.53 5.40
CA GLN A 73 -4.98 -13.85 5.95
C GLN A 73 -4.13 -13.75 7.21
N GLU A 74 -4.27 -14.71 8.12
CA GLU A 74 -3.37 -14.82 9.28
C GLU A 74 -2.06 -15.48 8.85
N LYS A 75 -0.96 -14.74 8.93
CA LYS A 75 0.38 -15.26 8.64
C LYS A 75 1.44 -14.36 9.26
N GLU A 76 2.36 -14.98 9.98
CA GLU A 76 3.54 -14.30 10.48
C GLU A 76 4.63 -14.24 9.40
N ILE A 77 5.25 -13.07 9.24
CA ILE A 77 6.39 -12.85 8.36
C ILE A 77 7.60 -12.53 9.25
N ASN A 78 8.58 -13.42 9.26
CA ASN A 78 9.80 -13.23 10.04
C ASN A 78 10.68 -12.16 9.40
N ILE A 79 11.01 -11.13 10.18
CA ILE A 79 11.96 -10.08 9.82
C ILE A 79 13.22 -10.30 10.67
N ASP A 80 14.15 -11.10 10.16
CA ASP A 80 15.34 -11.51 10.93
C ASP A 80 16.41 -10.42 10.99
N SER A 81 16.49 -9.57 9.97
CA SER A 81 17.43 -8.45 9.93
C SER A 81 16.87 -7.31 9.09
N PHE A 82 17.25 -6.08 9.45
CA PHE A 82 16.89 -4.87 8.71
C PHE A 82 18.01 -3.83 8.80
N CYS A 83 18.05 -2.93 7.83
CA CYS A 83 18.78 -1.67 7.94
C CYS A 83 17.82 -0.51 8.20
N GLU A 84 18.26 0.52 8.90
CA GLU A 84 17.45 1.73 9.14
C GLU A 84 17.87 2.84 8.18
N GLY A 85 16.89 3.55 7.61
CA GLY A 85 17.18 4.69 6.75
C GLY A 85 16.02 5.18 5.92
N THR A 86 16.18 6.38 5.35
CA THR A 86 15.22 6.94 4.38
C THR A 86 15.64 6.53 2.97
N PRO A 87 14.84 5.70 2.26
CA PRO A 87 15.18 5.30 0.90
C PRO A 87 15.08 6.48 -0.08
N ILE A 88 15.97 6.50 -1.06
CA ILE A 88 15.93 7.39 -2.22
C ILE A 88 15.39 6.59 -3.40
N ILE A 89 14.26 7.03 -3.96
CA ILE A 89 13.51 6.28 -4.96
C ILE A 89 13.96 6.67 -6.36
N ASP A 90 14.19 5.66 -7.20
CA ASP A 90 14.34 5.87 -8.64
C ASP A 90 12.97 6.20 -9.25
N LEU A 91 12.89 7.32 -9.95
CA LEU A 91 11.65 7.80 -10.56
C LEU A 91 11.50 7.37 -12.02
N ASN A 92 12.43 6.59 -12.59
CA ASN A 92 12.38 6.18 -13.99
C ASN A 92 11.09 5.43 -14.36
N VAL A 93 10.50 4.67 -13.42
CA VAL A 93 9.23 3.93 -13.65
C VAL A 93 8.06 4.85 -13.99
N PHE A 94 8.13 6.11 -13.56
CA PHE A 94 7.08 7.09 -13.80
C PHE A 94 7.12 7.64 -15.23
N CYS A 95 8.28 7.64 -15.91
CA CYS A 95 8.45 8.25 -17.22
C CYS A 95 7.87 9.69 -17.25
N GLU A 96 6.88 9.97 -18.10
CA GLU A 96 6.15 11.25 -18.15
C GLU A 96 4.88 11.28 -17.28
N ASN A 97 4.52 10.16 -16.66
CA ASN A 97 3.31 10.01 -15.86
C ASN A 97 3.61 10.25 -14.38
N ARG A 98 2.78 11.05 -13.70
CA ARG A 98 2.89 11.23 -12.24
C ARG A 98 2.27 10.08 -11.44
N LEU A 99 1.52 9.20 -12.11
CA LEU A 99 0.80 8.09 -11.51
C LEU A 99 1.21 6.80 -12.20
N VAL A 100 1.63 5.82 -11.40
CA VAL A 100 1.85 4.44 -11.82
C VAL A 100 0.96 3.55 -10.99
N ILE A 101 0.19 2.70 -11.64
CA ILE A 101 -0.65 1.68 -11.00
C ILE A 101 -0.06 0.32 -11.32
N ASP A 102 0.44 -0.34 -10.29
CA ASP A 102 0.89 -1.71 -10.31
C ASP A 102 -0.29 -2.63 -9.99
N LYS A 103 -0.77 -3.33 -11.02
CA LYS A 103 -1.85 -4.33 -10.91
C LYS A 103 -1.30 -5.73 -10.62
N GLY A 104 -0.10 -5.82 -10.07
CA GLY A 104 0.48 -7.08 -9.62
C GLY A 104 -0.39 -7.72 -8.54
N GLU A 105 -0.55 -9.03 -8.62
CA GLU A 105 -1.20 -9.80 -7.57
C GLU A 105 -0.39 -9.70 -6.28
N PHE A 106 -1.04 -9.33 -5.17
CA PHE A 106 -0.44 -9.31 -3.84
C PHE A 106 -1.44 -9.80 -2.80
N ASN A 107 -0.90 -10.34 -1.71
CA ASN A 107 -1.67 -10.76 -0.56
C ASN A 107 -1.45 -9.81 0.61
N ILE A 108 -2.50 -9.63 1.43
CA ILE A 108 -2.41 -8.95 2.72
C ILE A 108 -2.42 -9.99 3.83
N PHE A 109 -1.50 -9.85 4.78
CA PHE A 109 -1.42 -10.69 5.96
C PHE A 109 -1.51 -9.87 7.23
N LYS A 110 -1.97 -10.48 8.31
CA LYS A 110 -1.80 -9.97 9.68
C LYS A 110 -1.21 -11.01 10.61
N SER A 111 -0.49 -10.52 11.62
CA SER A 111 -0.05 -11.26 12.80
C SER A 111 0.49 -10.29 13.84
N ASN A 112 0.37 -10.59 15.14
CA ASN A 112 1.07 -9.88 16.22
C ASN A 112 0.96 -8.34 16.18
N LYS A 113 -0.21 -7.78 15.80
CA LYS A 113 -0.42 -6.33 15.54
C LYS A 113 0.46 -5.74 14.45
N ASN A 114 0.63 -6.50 13.38
CA ASN A 114 1.29 -6.08 12.16
C ASN A 114 0.34 -6.33 10.99
N ILE A 115 0.44 -5.48 9.97
CA ILE A 115 -0.20 -5.70 8.68
C ILE A 115 0.89 -5.72 7.62
N TYR A 116 0.91 -6.79 6.85
CA TYR A 116 1.87 -7.01 5.79
C TYR A 116 1.16 -6.97 4.45
N PHE A 117 1.77 -6.39 3.44
CA PHE A 117 1.44 -6.70 2.05
C PHE A 117 2.70 -7.16 1.34
N ILE A 118 2.57 -8.19 0.49
CA ILE A 118 3.68 -8.77 -0.26
C ILE A 118 3.19 -9.17 -1.65
N LEU A 119 3.90 -8.72 -2.68
CA LEU A 119 3.67 -9.13 -4.07
C LEU A 119 3.85 -10.65 -4.23
N ASN A 120 2.96 -11.28 -4.98
CA ASN A 120 2.96 -12.72 -5.19
C ASN A 120 4.16 -13.14 -6.05
N GLY A 121 4.81 -14.24 -5.66
CA GLY A 121 6.00 -14.76 -6.35
C GLY A 121 7.29 -13.98 -6.10
N GLU A 122 7.23 -12.89 -5.33
CA GLU A 122 8.41 -12.13 -4.93
C GLU A 122 9.03 -12.70 -3.64
N THR A 123 10.35 -12.60 -3.52
CA THR A 123 11.10 -13.03 -2.34
C THR A 123 11.73 -11.82 -1.66
N ILE A 124 11.50 -11.68 -0.36
CA ILE A 124 12.13 -10.63 0.46
C ILE A 124 13.62 -10.95 0.56
N ASN A 125 14.45 -10.06 0.03
CA ASN A 125 15.91 -10.15 0.10
C ASN A 125 16.48 -9.23 1.19
N ASN A 126 15.91 -8.03 1.33
CA ASN A 126 16.31 -7.06 2.33
C ASN A 126 15.07 -6.36 2.91
N THR A 127 15.20 -5.85 4.14
CA THR A 127 14.16 -5.10 4.83
C THR A 127 14.72 -3.76 5.29
N ILE A 128 13.99 -2.67 5.02
CA ILE A 128 14.39 -1.32 5.43
C ILE A 128 13.40 -0.80 6.47
N LYS A 129 13.86 -0.47 7.68
CA LYS A 129 13.08 0.28 8.67
C LYS A 129 13.08 1.75 8.29
N VAL A 130 11.93 2.26 7.85
CA VAL A 130 11.78 3.66 7.41
C VAL A 130 11.29 4.55 8.54
N SER A 131 10.54 3.98 9.49
CA SER A 131 10.10 4.63 10.72
C SER A 131 9.77 3.60 11.81
N GLU A 132 9.32 4.08 12.97
CA GLU A 132 8.75 3.23 14.03
C GLU A 132 7.43 2.55 13.67
N HIS A 133 6.91 2.79 12.46
CA HIS A 133 5.63 2.24 12.00
C HIS A 133 5.71 1.57 10.62
N LEU A 134 6.86 1.60 9.94
CA LEU A 134 6.97 1.12 8.57
C LEU A 134 8.30 0.40 8.31
N PHE A 135 8.21 -0.85 7.89
CA PHE A 135 9.26 -1.50 7.11
C PHE A 135 8.86 -1.58 5.64
N LEU A 136 9.85 -1.45 4.74
CA LEU A 136 9.69 -1.80 3.33
C LEU A 136 10.42 -3.11 3.04
N PHE A 137 9.78 -3.98 2.27
CA PHE A 137 10.34 -5.23 1.80
C PHE A 137 10.93 -5.07 0.41
N ILE A 138 12.18 -5.47 0.25
CA ILE A 138 12.98 -5.24 -0.95
C ILE A 138 13.43 -6.59 -1.52
N ASN A 139 13.26 -6.79 -2.82
CA ASN A 139 13.78 -7.99 -3.49
C ASN A 139 15.24 -7.83 -3.93
N ASN A 140 15.81 -8.89 -4.52
CA ASN A 140 17.20 -8.90 -5.00
C ASN A 140 17.49 -7.96 -6.18
N LYS A 141 16.46 -7.29 -6.73
CA LYS A 141 16.57 -6.27 -7.78
C LYS A 141 16.42 -4.85 -7.21
N ASN A 142 16.47 -4.69 -5.89
CA ASN A 142 16.24 -3.43 -5.17
C ASN A 142 14.85 -2.81 -5.41
N LYS A 143 13.84 -3.63 -5.76
CA LYS A 143 12.46 -3.17 -5.90
C LYS A 143 11.72 -3.30 -4.59
N ILE A 144 10.85 -2.33 -4.29
CA ILE A 144 9.85 -2.44 -3.22
C ILE A 144 8.82 -3.47 -3.68
N ILE A 145 8.67 -4.55 -2.91
CA ILE A 145 7.74 -5.66 -3.18
C ILE A 145 6.69 -5.83 -2.08
N GLY A 146 6.71 -4.95 -1.08
CA GLY A 146 5.86 -5.10 0.09
C GLY A 146 6.20 -4.11 1.19
N ALA A 147 5.40 -4.14 2.24
CA ALA A 147 5.66 -3.40 3.48
C ALA A 147 5.09 -4.13 4.69
N ASN A 148 5.61 -3.77 5.87
CA ASN A 148 5.02 -4.07 7.17
C ASN A 148 4.62 -2.75 7.84
N PHE A 149 3.33 -2.62 8.15
CA PHE A 149 2.79 -1.59 9.04
C PHE A 149 2.73 -2.16 10.46
N PHE A 150 3.39 -1.50 11.41
CA PHE A 150 3.53 -2.01 12.76
C PHE A 150 3.50 -0.90 13.82
N GLY A 151 3.55 -1.31 15.09
CA GLY A 151 3.55 -0.38 16.21
C GLY A 151 2.16 0.18 16.56
N PHE A 152 1.10 -0.51 16.13
CA PHE A 152 -0.27 -0.15 16.52
C PHE A 152 -0.46 -0.29 18.03
N THR A 153 -1.10 0.70 18.63
CA THR A 153 -1.61 0.61 20.00
C THR A 153 -2.68 -0.48 20.08
N LYS A 154 -3.00 -0.92 21.31
CA LYS A 154 -4.10 -1.88 21.52
C LYS A 154 -5.43 -1.35 20.98
N PHE A 155 -5.68 -0.05 21.13
CA PHE A 155 -6.91 0.57 20.67
C PHE A 155 -7.00 0.57 19.13
N GLU A 156 -5.98 1.07 18.44
CA GLU A 156 -5.93 1.09 16.97
C GLU A 156 -6.06 -0.32 16.38
N TRP A 157 -5.38 -1.30 16.98
CA TRP A 157 -5.47 -2.69 16.54
C TRP A 157 -6.90 -3.24 16.64
N ASN A 158 -7.58 -2.99 17.76
CA ASN A 158 -8.95 -3.43 17.94
C ASN A 158 -9.90 -2.80 16.89
N GLU A 159 -9.73 -1.51 16.61
CA GLU A 159 -10.53 -0.85 15.55
C GLU A 159 -10.28 -1.47 14.16
N ILE A 160 -9.02 -1.82 13.87
CA ILE A 160 -8.66 -2.50 12.62
C ILE A 160 -9.33 -3.88 12.55
N GLU A 161 -9.28 -4.65 13.63
CA GLU A 161 -9.88 -5.99 13.68
C GLU A 161 -11.41 -5.99 13.54
N GLU A 162 -12.09 -5.03 14.17
CA GLU A 162 -13.55 -4.88 14.03
C GLU A 162 -13.92 -4.58 12.58
N LYS A 163 -13.17 -3.70 11.91
CA LYS A 163 -13.45 -3.32 10.52
C LYS A 163 -13.13 -4.45 9.53
N ILE A 164 -12.06 -5.21 9.76
CA ILE A 164 -11.76 -6.41 8.98
C ILE A 164 -12.90 -7.44 9.12
N LYS A 165 -13.43 -7.66 10.33
CA LYS A 165 -14.54 -8.61 10.53
C LYS A 165 -15.82 -8.18 9.82
N ASN A 166 -16.07 -6.87 9.75
CA ASN A 166 -17.28 -6.33 9.13
C ASN A 166 -17.18 -6.18 7.59
N SER A 167 -15.97 -6.26 7.01
CA SER A 167 -15.73 -6.23 5.56
C SER A 167 -15.73 -7.62 4.91
N VAL A 168 -15.61 -8.70 5.70
CA VAL A 168 -15.81 -10.06 5.20
C VAL A 168 -17.31 -10.36 5.20
N PHE A 169 -17.96 -10.19 4.04
CA PHE A 169 -19.35 -10.60 3.86
C PHE A 169 -19.51 -12.11 4.14
N PRO A 170 -20.59 -12.55 4.82
CA PRO A 170 -20.92 -13.96 4.87
C PRO A 170 -21.25 -14.43 3.44
N ASN A 171 -20.54 -15.48 3.00
CA ASN A 171 -20.83 -16.21 1.77
C ASN A 171 -22.26 -16.75 1.73
#